data_AF-A0AAT9J0F2-F1
#
_entry.id   AF-A0AAT9J0F2-F1
#
_cell.length_a   1.000
_cell.length_b   1.000
_cell.length_c   1.000
_cell.angle_alpha   90.00
_cell.angle_beta   90.00
_cell.angle_gamma   90.00
#
_symmetry.space_group_name_H-M   'P 1'
#
loop_
_entity.id
_entity.type
_entity.pdbx_description
1 polymer ?
#
loop_
_entity_poly.entity_id
_entity_poly.type
_entity_poly.pdbx_seq_one_letter_code
_entity_poly.pdbx_strand_id
1 'polypeptide(L)'
;MTFYKDDTEITGATAYNGKSLKVALHFKDLKGPLLVKAALSAVDIDGALRNLEEDGAGFDFDAVAATADKAWDTHLKAIRIETDKAEDRAIFYTALYHAQMAPTLFCDADGRYRGMDKQVHILSDGQLNYSTYSLWDTYRALHPLMTIIDPERAGAFAQNLIEQGEQSPSGPVIWPLQGIETFCMTGWHSAPVIAEALNKGLPGIDARRAWPLYRKLAFERDTQGLNSYRGKGYIACDQEDQSVSKTLEYAYDDWAMAHMAQAAGATVDAILMRERSRNYRHVFDATTQFCRPRLNNGQWALPFDPRSMGYNSKRWWDYTESNAWQATFLNQHDLYGYIALFGGDAAFEAKLDALFNAPSDLPSDAPPDMTGMIGQYVHGNEPSHHIAYLYAYAGAHHKTQARVRQILRTQYRAAPDGMAGNEDCGQMSAWYILSSLGFYPVDPVSGVYVFGSPLFPKAEITVTGGQILTIRTEQGGDDRPYIESVTWRGHPYTRSWITHADLMIGGELVFTMSDTPNLDFGRAEADRPPSFQVI
;
A
#
# COMPACT_ATOMS: atom_id res chain seq x y z
N MET A 1 36.85 23.42 18.86
CA MET A 1 36.38 22.61 17.71
C MET A 1 37.45 22.64 16.64
N THR A 2 37.50 21.61 15.79
CA THR A 2 38.40 21.52 14.64
C THR A 2 37.56 21.21 13.41
N PHE A 3 37.82 21.90 12.29
CA PHE A 3 37.13 21.67 11.03
C PHE A 3 38.02 20.90 10.08
N TYR A 4 37.41 20.04 9.27
CA TYR A 4 38.10 19.31 8.21
C TYR A 4 37.37 19.45 6.89
N LYS A 5 38.14 19.58 5.81
CA LYS A 5 37.68 19.43 4.42
C LYS A 5 38.55 18.39 3.74
N ASP A 6 37.91 17.36 3.19
CA ASP A 6 38.60 16.25 2.53
C ASP A 6 39.70 15.64 3.44
N ASP A 7 39.34 15.39 4.70
CA ASP A 7 40.20 14.87 5.78
C ASP A 7 41.41 15.72 6.15
N THR A 8 41.49 16.94 5.63
CA THR A 8 42.53 17.91 5.97
C THR A 8 41.99 18.93 6.95
N GLU A 9 42.71 19.15 8.06
CA GLU A 9 42.36 20.19 9.02
C GLU A 9 42.44 21.58 8.37
N ILE A 10 41.43 22.40 8.61
CA ILE A 10 41.33 23.75 8.06
C ILE A 10 41.09 24.77 9.19
N THR A 11 41.69 25.95 9.05
CA THR A 11 41.62 27.03 10.04
C THR A 11 41.30 28.37 9.37
N GLY A 12 40.66 29.29 10.09
CA GLY A 12 40.61 30.71 9.70
C GLY A 12 39.48 31.14 8.77
N ALA A 13 38.41 30.34 8.60
CA ALA A 13 37.21 30.79 7.89
C ALA A 13 35.97 30.69 8.79
N THR A 14 34.97 31.53 8.50
CA THR A 14 33.65 31.55 9.18
C THR A 14 32.63 30.61 8.53
N ALA A 15 32.89 30.15 7.30
CA ALA A 15 32.08 29.18 6.58
C ALA A 15 32.95 28.34 5.64
N TYR A 16 32.59 27.06 5.47
CA TYR A 16 33.31 26.11 4.61
C TYR A 16 32.34 25.43 3.64
N ASN A 17 32.72 25.33 2.36
CA ASN A 17 32.00 24.61 1.33
C ASN A 17 32.86 23.46 0.79
N GLY A 18 32.26 22.27 0.65
CA GLY A 18 32.96 21.07 0.19
C GLY A 18 32.03 19.86 0.10
N LYS A 19 32.52 18.78 -0.50
CA LYS A 19 31.79 17.52 -0.63
C LYS A 19 31.96 16.61 0.60
N SER A 20 33.03 16.81 1.37
CA SER A 20 33.32 16.11 2.61
C SER A 20 33.74 17.13 3.66
N LEU A 21 32.81 17.47 4.54
CA LEU A 21 33.02 18.42 5.64
C LEU A 21 32.84 17.68 6.95
N LYS A 22 33.75 17.92 7.92
CA LYS A 22 33.64 17.35 9.27
C LYS A 22 33.90 18.44 10.31
N VAL A 23 33.24 18.30 11.45
CA VAL A 23 33.52 19.09 12.65
C VAL A 23 33.84 18.14 13.81
N ALA A 24 34.99 18.34 14.45
CA ALA A 24 35.35 17.67 15.69
C ALA A 24 35.12 18.64 16.85
N LEU A 25 34.16 18.32 17.71
CA LEU A 25 33.88 19.07 18.94
C LEU A 25 34.69 18.45 20.08
N HIS A 26 35.52 19.26 20.74
CA HIS A 26 36.40 18.81 21.83
C HIS A 26 35.84 19.31 23.16
N PHE A 27 35.50 18.39 24.06
CA PHE A 27 35.01 18.69 25.39
C PHE A 27 36.03 18.17 26.42
N LYS A 28 36.53 19.04 27.30
CA LYS A 28 37.42 18.65 28.40
C LYS A 28 36.62 18.52 29.69
N ASP A 29 37.02 17.57 30.54
CA ASP A 29 36.57 17.45 31.93
C ASP A 29 35.03 17.48 32.13
N LEU A 30 34.29 16.66 31.39
CA LEU A 30 32.84 16.50 31.58
C LEU A 30 32.53 15.97 32.99
N LYS A 31 31.59 16.62 33.69
CA LYS A 31 31.10 16.23 35.03
C LYS A 31 29.75 15.51 35.00
N GLY A 32 29.19 15.29 33.80
CA GLY A 32 27.89 14.68 33.56
C GLY A 32 27.70 14.36 32.07
N PRO A 33 26.50 13.91 31.66
CA PRO A 33 26.22 13.59 30.26
C PRO A 33 26.32 14.82 29.35
N LEU A 34 26.82 14.61 28.14
CA LEU A 34 26.77 15.62 27.08
C LEU A 34 25.43 15.48 26.36
N LEU A 35 24.61 16.52 26.41
CA LEU A 35 23.32 16.57 25.73
C LEU A 35 23.44 17.35 24.43
N VAL A 36 22.90 16.79 23.35
CA VAL A 36 22.93 17.36 22.01
C VAL A 36 21.51 17.47 21.50
N LYS A 37 21.18 18.63 20.93
CA LYS A 37 19.93 18.83 20.19
C LYS A 37 20.25 19.13 18.74
N ALA A 38 19.46 18.57 17.85
CA ALA A 38 19.55 18.80 16.42
C ALA A 38 18.13 18.84 15.85
N ALA A 39 17.93 19.72 14.88
CA ALA A 39 16.73 19.79 14.07
C ALA A 39 17.15 19.91 12.61
N LEU A 40 16.24 19.54 11.72
CA LEU A 40 16.45 19.54 10.28
C LEU A 40 15.47 20.51 9.62
N SER A 41 15.84 21.04 8.46
CA SER A 41 14.96 21.77 7.55
C SER A 41 15.39 21.48 6.12
N ALA A 42 14.42 21.27 5.23
CA ALA A 42 14.66 21.18 3.79
C ALA A 42 14.70 22.55 3.10
N VAL A 43 14.43 23.62 3.84
CA VAL A 43 14.33 25.00 3.35
C VAL A 43 15.66 25.71 3.53
N ASP A 44 16.05 25.94 4.79
CA ASP A 44 17.26 26.68 5.17
C ASP A 44 17.66 26.48 6.66
N ILE A 45 18.81 27.06 7.04
CA ILE A 45 19.33 26.98 8.41
C ILE A 45 18.40 27.68 9.41
N ASP A 46 17.78 28.80 9.03
CA ASP A 46 16.87 29.55 9.90
C ASP A 46 15.61 28.73 10.23
N GLY A 47 15.10 27.97 9.27
CA GLY A 47 14.03 27.00 9.48
C GLY A 47 14.43 25.90 10.46
N ALA A 48 15.64 25.32 10.31
CA ALA A 48 16.14 24.32 11.25
C ALA A 48 16.30 24.88 12.68
N LEU A 49 16.75 26.13 12.82
CA LEU A 49 16.85 26.81 14.12
C LEU A 49 15.46 27.06 14.74
N ARG A 50 14.47 27.47 13.94
CA ARG A 50 13.08 27.61 14.39
C ARG A 50 12.50 26.28 14.85
N ASN A 51 12.66 25.21 14.07
CA ASN A 51 12.22 23.86 14.46
C ASN A 51 12.85 23.46 15.81
N LEU A 52 14.13 23.76 16.04
CA LEU A 52 14.82 23.49 17.31
C LEU A 52 14.26 24.28 18.50
N GLU A 53 13.75 25.49 18.27
CA GLU A 53 13.14 26.35 19.28
C GLU A 53 11.71 25.90 19.62
N GLU A 54 10.94 25.47 18.63
CA GLU A 54 9.54 25.05 18.78
C GLU A 54 9.38 23.62 19.33
N ASP A 55 10.20 22.66 18.89
CA ASP A 55 10.05 21.23 19.24
C ASP A 55 10.58 20.86 20.64
N GLY A 56 10.99 21.85 21.46
CA GLY A 56 11.31 21.62 22.88
C GLY A 56 12.26 22.63 23.51
N ALA A 57 11.78 23.34 24.53
CA ALA A 57 12.60 24.23 25.34
C ALA A 57 13.54 23.46 26.27
N GLY A 58 14.79 23.93 26.41
CA GLY A 58 15.76 23.36 27.34
C GLY A 58 16.49 22.12 26.81
N PHE A 59 17.07 21.32 27.72
CA PHE A 59 17.91 20.15 27.47
C PHE A 59 17.48 18.95 28.35
N ASP A 60 16.21 18.83 28.72
CA ASP A 60 15.73 17.69 29.51
C ASP A 60 15.43 16.49 28.59
N PHE A 61 16.40 15.58 28.44
CA PHE A 61 16.27 14.42 27.57
C PHE A 61 15.13 13.48 28.01
N ASP A 62 15.00 13.27 29.32
CA ASP A 62 14.00 12.34 29.87
C ASP A 62 12.58 12.88 29.66
N ALA A 63 12.39 14.21 29.77
CA ALA A 63 11.10 14.84 29.46
C ALA A 63 10.73 14.71 27.96
N VAL A 64 11.71 14.84 27.05
CA VAL A 64 11.50 14.63 25.61
C VAL A 64 11.13 13.17 25.32
N ALA A 65 11.86 12.22 25.92
CA ALA A 65 11.57 10.80 25.79
C ALA A 65 10.17 10.43 26.30
N ALA A 66 9.75 10.96 27.47
CA ALA A 66 8.42 10.74 28.01
C ALA A 66 7.30 11.37 27.15
N THR A 67 7.58 12.51 26.50
CA THR A 67 6.65 13.13 25.55
C THR A 67 6.45 12.26 24.32
N ALA A 68 7.55 11.71 23.78
CA ALA A 68 7.50 10.78 22.65
C ALA A 68 6.78 9.47 23.00
N ASP A 69 7.02 8.90 24.18
CA ASP A 69 6.33 7.71 24.68
C ASP A 69 4.81 7.93 24.76
N LYS A 70 4.38 9.07 25.31
CA LYS A 70 2.95 9.44 25.37
C LYS A 70 2.32 9.65 23.98
N ALA A 71 3.08 10.21 23.03
CA ALA A 71 2.62 10.35 21.65
C ALA A 71 2.41 8.97 21.02
N TRP A 72 3.37 8.06 21.17
CA TRP A 72 3.22 6.68 20.69
C TRP A 72 2.07 5.94 21.35
N ASP A 73 1.89 6.07 22.67
CA ASP A 73 0.74 5.48 23.37
C ASP A 73 -0.60 5.98 22.81
N THR A 74 -0.68 7.26 22.41
CA THR A 74 -1.88 7.82 21.75
C THR A 74 -2.12 7.17 20.38
N HIS A 75 -1.07 7.08 19.56
CA HIS A 75 -1.14 6.50 18.21
C HIS A 75 -1.40 4.99 18.20
N LEU A 76 -0.80 4.24 19.13
CA LEU A 76 -0.98 2.79 19.25
C LEU A 76 -2.34 2.43 19.85
N LYS A 77 -2.98 3.34 20.59
CA LYS A 77 -4.35 3.15 21.11
C LYS A 77 -5.45 3.26 20.06
N ALA A 78 -5.13 3.64 18.83
CA ALA A 78 -6.09 3.65 17.72
C ALA A 78 -6.76 2.29 17.52
N ILE A 79 -6.02 1.20 17.79
CA ILE A 79 -6.56 -0.17 17.81
C ILE A 79 -6.15 -0.86 19.11
N ARG A 80 -7.12 -1.37 19.85
CA ARG A 80 -6.90 -2.14 21.09
C ARG A 80 -7.23 -3.60 20.87
N ILE A 81 -6.25 -4.48 21.01
CA ILE A 81 -6.44 -5.93 20.87
C ILE A 81 -6.44 -6.63 22.24
N GLU A 82 -7.31 -7.62 22.39
CA GLU A 82 -7.30 -8.57 23.50
C GLU A 82 -6.69 -9.89 23.01
N THR A 83 -5.63 -10.35 23.67
CA THR A 83 -4.96 -11.63 23.42
C THR A 83 -4.25 -12.07 24.70
N ASP A 84 -4.08 -13.37 24.91
CA ASP A 84 -3.27 -13.94 25.99
C ASP A 84 -1.82 -14.21 25.57
N LYS A 85 -1.53 -14.12 24.26
CA LYS A 85 -0.20 -14.37 23.68
C LYS A 85 0.62 -13.10 23.62
N ALA A 86 1.73 -13.10 24.36
CA ALA A 86 2.68 -11.99 24.36
C ALA A 86 3.31 -11.74 22.99
N GLU A 87 3.59 -12.81 22.22
CA GLU A 87 4.15 -12.71 20.87
C GLU A 87 3.17 -12.05 19.89
N ASP A 88 1.90 -12.50 19.84
CA ASP A 88 0.87 -11.88 19.01
C ASP A 88 0.70 -10.38 19.33
N ARG A 89 0.77 -10.02 20.62
CA ARG A 89 0.74 -8.62 21.06
C ARG A 89 1.95 -7.83 20.54
N ALA A 90 3.15 -8.41 20.65
CA ALA A 90 4.38 -7.77 20.19
C ALA A 90 4.34 -7.54 18.67
N ILE A 91 3.98 -8.55 17.88
CA ILE A 91 3.87 -8.43 16.42
C ILE A 91 2.86 -7.35 16.05
N PHE A 92 1.66 -7.36 16.64
CA PHE A 92 0.61 -6.41 16.29
C PHE A 92 1.00 -4.96 16.58
N TYR A 93 1.52 -4.65 17.78
CA TYR A 93 1.88 -3.28 18.13
C TYR A 93 3.17 -2.81 17.47
N THR A 94 4.11 -3.71 17.16
CA THR A 94 5.26 -3.38 16.30
C THR A 94 4.82 -3.07 14.87
N ALA A 95 3.88 -3.84 14.30
CA ALA A 95 3.29 -3.54 13.00
C ALA A 95 2.56 -2.18 13.01
N LEU A 96 1.78 -1.89 14.04
CA LEU A 96 1.06 -0.61 14.15
C LEU A 96 2.01 0.59 14.34
N TYR A 97 3.17 0.37 14.96
CA TYR A 97 4.27 1.34 15.00
C TYR A 97 4.86 1.56 13.60
N HIS A 98 5.25 0.50 12.89
CA HIS A 98 5.83 0.62 11.54
C HIS A 98 4.88 1.28 10.54
N ALA A 99 3.59 0.94 10.58
CA ALA A 99 2.55 1.54 9.74
C ALA A 99 2.31 3.04 10.01
N GLN A 100 2.96 3.64 11.01
CA GLN A 100 2.88 5.07 11.31
C GLN A 100 4.23 5.79 11.15
N MET A 101 5.25 5.12 10.59
CA MET A 101 6.56 5.71 10.31
C MET A 101 6.62 6.51 9.01
N ALA A 102 5.75 6.19 8.03
CA ALA A 102 5.65 6.87 6.75
C ALA A 102 4.17 7.02 6.33
N PRO A 103 3.79 8.03 5.53
CA PRO A 103 4.58 9.17 5.05
C PRO A 103 5.15 10.07 6.16
N THR A 104 6.30 10.71 5.91
CA THR A 104 7.02 11.53 6.89
C THR A 104 6.71 13.01 6.74
N LEU A 105 6.56 13.75 7.85
CA LEU A 105 6.39 15.21 7.83
C LEU A 105 7.57 15.89 7.10
N PHE A 106 7.26 16.84 6.21
CA PHE A 106 8.24 17.51 5.34
C PHE A 106 7.97 19.02 5.19
N CYS A 107 7.64 19.68 6.30
CA CYS A 107 7.60 21.13 6.40
C CYS A 107 8.25 21.60 7.70
N ASP A 108 8.73 22.83 7.70
CA ASP A 108 9.20 23.52 8.89
C ASP A 108 8.00 23.98 9.74
N ALA A 109 8.27 24.30 11.01
CA ALA A 109 7.27 24.75 11.97
C ALA A 109 6.60 26.09 11.57
N ASP A 110 7.29 26.89 10.76
CA ASP A 110 6.75 28.12 10.14
C ASP A 110 5.89 27.87 8.87
N GLY A 111 5.61 26.60 8.55
CA GLY A 111 4.81 26.18 7.40
C GLY A 111 5.55 26.22 6.06
N ARG A 112 6.83 26.61 6.02
CA ARG A 112 7.61 26.57 4.78
C ARG A 112 8.03 25.14 4.45
N TYR A 113 8.07 24.81 3.16
CA TYR A 113 8.61 23.53 2.69
C TYR A 113 9.26 23.66 1.32
N ARG A 114 10.06 22.65 0.96
CA ARG A 114 10.68 22.54 -0.36
C ARG A 114 9.80 21.69 -1.28
N GLY A 115 9.19 22.31 -2.28
CA GLY A 115 8.31 21.63 -3.23
C GLY A 115 9.04 20.74 -4.23
N MET A 116 8.27 19.98 -5.01
CA MET A 116 8.78 19.10 -6.07
C MET A 116 9.46 19.90 -7.22
N ASP A 117 9.11 21.18 -7.37
CA ASP A 117 9.73 22.16 -8.27
C ASP A 117 11.02 22.81 -7.72
N LYS A 118 11.48 22.35 -6.55
CA LYS A 118 12.61 22.91 -5.80
C LYS A 118 12.41 24.34 -5.30
N GLN A 119 11.22 24.90 -5.40
CA GLN A 119 10.91 26.20 -4.82
C GLN A 119 10.52 26.07 -3.35
N VAL A 120 10.63 27.18 -2.63
CA VAL A 120 10.10 27.28 -1.27
C VAL A 120 8.64 27.67 -1.38
N HIS A 121 7.78 26.84 -0.81
CA HIS A 121 6.34 27.08 -0.71
C HIS A 121 5.97 27.32 0.74
N ILE A 122 4.81 27.93 0.98
CA ILE A 122 4.29 28.24 2.32
C ILE A 122 2.90 27.64 2.42
N LEU A 123 2.70 26.78 3.42
CA LEU A 123 1.41 26.19 3.73
C LEU A 123 0.46 27.23 4.32
N SER A 124 -0.84 27.03 4.15
CA SER A 124 -1.82 27.79 4.93
C SER A 124 -1.83 27.28 6.38
N ASP A 125 -2.24 28.13 7.33
CA ASP A 125 -2.31 27.78 8.74
C ASP A 125 -3.05 26.44 8.97
N GLY A 126 -2.41 25.53 9.70
CA GLY A 126 -2.96 24.21 10.04
C GLY A 126 -2.80 23.13 8.97
N GLN A 127 -2.24 23.43 7.79
CA GLN A 127 -1.87 22.42 6.80
C GLN A 127 -0.48 21.84 7.08
N LEU A 128 -0.26 20.60 6.62
CA LEU A 128 1.01 19.90 6.73
C LEU A 128 1.44 19.39 5.36
N ASN A 129 2.75 19.35 5.12
CA ASN A 129 3.34 18.73 3.93
C ASN A 129 4.03 17.42 4.32
N TYR A 130 4.00 16.43 3.45
CA TYR A 130 4.58 15.12 3.70
C TYR A 130 5.47 14.66 2.54
N SER A 131 6.33 13.68 2.81
CA SER A 131 7.15 13.00 1.83
C SER A 131 7.27 11.50 2.15
N THR A 132 8.12 10.77 1.41
CA THR A 132 8.33 9.33 1.61
C THR A 132 7.07 8.54 1.27
N TYR A 133 6.57 8.71 0.05
CA TYR A 133 5.40 7.98 -0.42
C TYR A 133 5.83 6.77 -1.25
N SER A 134 5.75 5.59 -0.63
CA SER A 134 6.07 4.32 -1.28
C SER A 134 4.89 3.75 -2.07
N LEU A 135 4.40 4.51 -3.06
CA LEU A 135 3.02 4.35 -3.54
C LEU A 135 2.74 3.02 -4.23
N TRP A 136 3.72 2.39 -4.88
CA TRP A 136 3.54 1.04 -5.47
C TRP A 136 3.20 0.00 -4.40
N ASP A 137 3.62 0.24 -3.16
CA ASP A 137 3.37 -0.62 -2.01
C ASP A 137 2.13 -0.16 -1.25
N THR A 138 2.15 1.10 -0.82
CA THR A 138 1.29 1.60 0.26
C THR A 138 -0.17 1.81 -0.16
N TYR A 139 -0.48 1.89 -1.46
CA TYR A 139 -1.87 1.98 -1.93
C TYR A 139 -2.70 0.75 -1.55
N ARG A 140 -2.03 -0.39 -1.35
CA ARG A 140 -2.66 -1.70 -1.22
C ARG A 140 -3.25 -1.94 0.17
N ALA A 141 -2.56 -1.51 1.23
CA ALA A 141 -3.00 -1.75 2.61
C ALA A 141 -2.71 -0.59 3.56
N LEU A 142 -1.57 0.11 3.44
CA LEU A 142 -1.23 1.21 4.33
C LEU A 142 -2.22 2.38 4.22
N HIS A 143 -2.40 2.95 3.03
CA HIS A 143 -3.36 4.03 2.82
C HIS A 143 -4.80 3.60 3.20
N PRO A 144 -5.26 2.39 2.84
CA PRO A 144 -6.53 1.87 3.33
C PRO A 144 -6.65 1.77 4.85
N LEU A 145 -5.60 1.35 5.56
CA LEU A 145 -5.57 1.32 7.02
C LEU A 145 -5.74 2.74 7.58
N MET A 146 -5.01 3.71 7.03
CA MET A 146 -5.10 5.11 7.45
C MET A 146 -6.51 5.68 7.28
N THR A 147 -7.26 5.27 6.26
CA THR A 147 -8.67 5.68 6.12
C THR A 147 -9.58 5.22 7.27
N ILE A 148 -9.16 4.22 8.05
CA ILE A 148 -9.89 3.71 9.21
C ILE A 148 -9.40 4.39 10.50
N ILE A 149 -8.09 4.42 10.71
CA ILE A 149 -7.50 4.81 12.00
C ILE A 149 -7.19 6.31 12.13
N ASP A 150 -6.99 7.00 11.01
CA ASP A 150 -6.77 8.45 10.97
C ASP A 150 -7.30 9.04 9.64
N PRO A 151 -8.64 9.13 9.48
CA PRO A 151 -9.26 9.55 8.22
C PRO A 151 -8.91 10.99 7.80
N GLU A 152 -8.66 11.87 8.77
CA GLU A 152 -8.24 13.25 8.51
C GLU A 152 -6.84 13.29 7.89
N ARG A 153 -5.89 12.54 8.46
CA ARG A 153 -4.54 12.42 7.90
C ARG A 153 -4.53 11.70 6.55
N ALA A 154 -5.37 10.68 6.37
CA ALA A 154 -5.53 10.02 5.07
C ALA A 154 -6.03 10.99 3.99
N GLY A 155 -7.00 11.86 4.31
CA GLY A 155 -7.44 12.94 3.42
C GLY A 155 -6.32 13.95 3.12
N ALA A 156 -5.54 14.34 4.14
CA ALA A 156 -4.39 15.21 3.96
C ALA A 156 -3.30 14.60 3.07
N PHE A 157 -3.04 13.29 3.17
CA PHE A 157 -2.12 12.59 2.27
C PHE A 157 -2.60 12.63 0.81
N ALA A 158 -3.87 12.32 0.56
CA ALA A 158 -4.44 12.38 -0.79
C ALA A 158 -4.35 13.80 -1.38
N GLN A 159 -4.70 14.81 -0.59
CA GLN A 159 -4.59 16.21 -1.01
C GLN A 159 -3.13 16.63 -1.26
N ASN A 160 -2.19 16.17 -0.43
CA ASN A 160 -0.78 16.44 -0.60
C ASN A 160 -0.19 15.80 -1.87
N LEU A 161 -0.65 14.60 -2.26
CA LEU A 161 -0.26 13.97 -3.53
C LEU A 161 -0.72 14.77 -4.75
N ILE A 162 -1.90 15.42 -4.68
CA ILE A 162 -2.36 16.35 -5.73
C ILE A 162 -1.40 17.53 -5.84
N GLU A 163 -1.08 18.17 -4.72
CA GLU A 163 -0.18 19.33 -4.66
C GLU A 163 1.24 18.99 -5.15
N GLN A 164 1.77 17.83 -4.76
CA GLN A 164 3.05 17.36 -5.27
C GLN A 164 3.00 17.11 -6.78
N GLY A 165 1.88 16.58 -7.30
CA GLY A 165 1.66 16.42 -8.73
C GLY A 165 1.62 17.74 -9.51
N GLU A 166 1.04 18.80 -8.92
CA GLU A 166 1.03 20.16 -9.51
C GLU A 166 2.44 20.79 -9.53
N GLN A 167 3.24 20.55 -8.48
CA GLN A 167 4.60 21.08 -8.35
C GLN A 167 5.63 20.23 -9.12
N SER A 168 5.34 18.96 -9.39
CA SER A 168 6.28 18.05 -10.03
C SER A 168 6.42 18.40 -11.52
N PRO A 169 7.66 18.59 -12.02
CA PRO A 169 7.89 18.70 -13.47
C PRO A 169 7.39 17.49 -14.26
N SER A 170 7.22 16.36 -13.58
CA SER A 170 6.78 15.08 -14.14
C SER A 170 5.27 14.86 -14.05
N GLY A 171 4.51 15.79 -13.46
CA GLY A 171 3.07 15.64 -13.19
C GLY A 171 2.79 14.66 -12.03
N PRO A 172 1.72 13.83 -12.12
CA PRO A 172 1.40 12.84 -11.09
C PRO A 172 2.62 12.02 -10.66
N VAL A 173 2.79 11.92 -9.34
CA VAL A 173 3.97 11.33 -8.71
C VAL A 173 3.87 9.81 -8.63
N ILE A 174 5.03 9.15 -8.71
CA ILE A 174 5.19 7.69 -8.66
C ILE A 174 5.82 7.28 -7.32
N TRP A 175 7.00 7.80 -7.00
CA TRP A 175 7.70 7.48 -5.75
C TRP A 175 8.46 8.72 -5.24
N PRO A 176 7.74 9.73 -4.74
CA PRO A 176 8.35 10.98 -4.32
C PRO A 176 9.06 10.84 -2.97
N LEU A 177 10.31 11.28 -2.94
CA LEU A 177 11.18 11.25 -1.76
C LEU A 177 11.90 12.59 -1.58
N GLN A 178 11.63 13.26 -0.46
CA GLN A 178 12.21 14.54 -0.03
C GLN A 178 12.20 15.62 -1.14
N GLY A 179 11.02 15.79 -1.76
CA GLY A 179 10.79 16.75 -2.83
C GLY A 179 11.39 16.35 -4.19
N ILE A 180 11.84 15.10 -4.38
CA ILE A 180 12.36 14.55 -5.64
C ILE A 180 11.45 13.42 -6.11
N GLU A 181 11.08 13.42 -7.39
CA GLU A 181 10.51 12.22 -8.04
C GLU A 181 11.65 11.28 -8.41
N THR A 182 11.60 10.05 -7.93
CA THR A 182 12.64 9.03 -8.15
C THR A 182 12.30 8.07 -9.29
N PHE A 183 11.02 7.99 -9.68
CA PHE A 183 10.49 7.04 -10.65
C PHE A 183 10.71 5.56 -10.27
N CYS A 184 10.90 5.26 -8.98
CA CYS A 184 11.01 3.88 -8.53
C CYS A 184 9.68 3.14 -8.74
N MET A 185 9.77 1.87 -9.17
CA MET A 185 8.64 0.99 -9.49
C MET A 185 7.79 1.47 -10.68
N THR A 186 6.58 0.91 -10.83
CA THR A 186 5.67 1.14 -11.95
C THR A 186 4.35 1.74 -11.50
N GLY A 187 3.49 2.08 -12.46
CA GLY A 187 2.17 2.67 -12.20
C GLY A 187 2.21 4.14 -11.79
N TRP A 188 1.02 4.72 -11.67
CA TRP A 188 0.79 6.03 -11.04
C TRP A 188 -0.12 5.85 -9.84
N HIS A 189 0.35 5.04 -8.89
CA HIS A 189 -0.41 4.60 -7.71
C HIS A 189 -0.78 5.72 -6.72
N SER A 190 -0.41 6.97 -7.02
CA SER A 190 -1.06 8.15 -6.41
C SER A 190 -2.54 8.26 -6.81
N ALA A 191 -2.93 7.79 -7.99
CA ALA A 191 -4.31 7.73 -8.46
C ALA A 191 -5.23 6.89 -7.56
N PRO A 192 -4.95 5.60 -7.26
CA PRO A 192 -5.77 4.81 -6.35
C PRO A 192 -5.84 5.38 -4.94
N VAL A 193 -4.77 5.96 -4.39
CA VAL A 193 -4.81 6.62 -3.07
C VAL A 193 -5.80 7.79 -3.06
N ILE A 194 -5.76 8.65 -4.09
CA ILE A 194 -6.69 9.78 -4.21
C ILE A 194 -8.12 9.30 -4.48
N ALA A 195 -8.29 8.32 -5.37
CA ALA A 195 -9.60 7.79 -5.74
C ALA A 195 -10.31 7.09 -4.57
N GLU A 196 -9.58 6.30 -3.78
CA GLU A 196 -10.09 5.69 -2.55
C GLU A 196 -10.57 6.77 -1.57
N ALA A 197 -9.76 7.79 -1.34
CA ALA A 197 -10.08 8.86 -0.40
C ALA A 197 -11.30 9.68 -0.86
N LEU A 198 -11.44 9.94 -2.16
CA LEU A 198 -12.63 10.57 -2.75
C LEU A 198 -13.89 9.69 -2.58
N ASN A 199 -13.79 8.39 -2.89
CA ASN A 199 -14.93 7.47 -2.81
C ASN A 199 -15.41 7.26 -1.36
N LYS A 200 -14.50 7.30 -0.39
CA LYS A 200 -14.82 7.23 1.04
C LYS A 200 -15.31 8.57 1.60
N GLY A 201 -15.30 9.63 0.80
CA GLY A 201 -15.77 10.95 1.21
C GLY A 201 -14.87 11.61 2.26
N LEU A 202 -13.56 11.33 2.22
CA LEU A 202 -12.61 11.95 3.14
C LEU A 202 -12.53 13.47 2.89
N PRO A 203 -12.33 14.28 3.94
CA PRO A 203 -12.36 15.73 3.82
C PRO A 203 -11.12 16.29 3.11
N GLY A 204 -11.26 17.47 2.53
CA GLY A 204 -10.12 18.30 2.09
C GLY A 204 -9.53 17.95 0.72
N ILE A 205 -10.14 17.05 -0.06
CA ILE A 205 -9.61 16.60 -1.35
C ILE A 205 -10.27 17.34 -2.51
N ASP A 206 -9.47 17.99 -3.36
CA ASP A 206 -9.97 18.72 -4.52
C ASP A 206 -9.84 17.90 -5.82
N ALA A 207 -10.88 17.14 -6.14
CA ALA A 207 -10.95 16.36 -7.39
C ALA A 207 -10.83 17.23 -8.66
N ARG A 208 -11.28 18.50 -8.62
CA ARG A 208 -11.21 19.41 -9.77
C ARG A 208 -9.79 19.88 -10.04
N ARG A 209 -8.96 19.99 -9.00
CA ARG A 209 -7.51 20.21 -9.13
C ARG A 209 -6.76 18.95 -9.55
N ALA A 210 -7.17 17.79 -9.04
CA ALA A 210 -6.55 16.51 -9.40
C ALA A 210 -6.71 16.20 -10.89
N TRP A 211 -7.95 16.20 -11.40
CA TRP A 211 -8.26 15.61 -12.70
C TRP A 211 -7.44 16.15 -13.88
N PRO A 212 -7.19 17.47 -14.05
CA PRO A 212 -6.37 17.97 -15.15
C PRO A 212 -4.97 17.33 -15.26
N LEU A 213 -4.32 17.02 -14.13
CA LEU A 213 -3.00 16.38 -14.10
C LEU A 213 -3.09 14.94 -14.61
N TYR A 214 -4.04 14.17 -14.08
CA TYR A 214 -4.25 12.77 -14.42
C TYR A 214 -4.82 12.61 -15.83
N ARG A 215 -5.62 13.57 -16.30
CA ARG A 215 -6.10 13.62 -17.68
C ARG A 215 -4.94 13.74 -18.67
N LYS A 216 -3.99 14.64 -18.40
CA LYS A 216 -2.80 14.80 -19.23
C LYS A 216 -1.94 13.53 -19.24
N LEU A 217 -1.76 12.90 -18.07
CA LEU A 217 -1.13 11.59 -17.97
C LEU A 217 -1.86 10.55 -18.85
N ALA A 218 -3.17 10.43 -18.67
CA ALA A 218 -4.00 9.40 -19.28
C ALA A 218 -4.09 9.54 -20.81
N PHE A 219 -4.10 10.75 -21.36
CA PHE A 219 -4.41 10.98 -22.78
C PHE A 219 -3.28 11.61 -23.60
N GLU A 220 -2.29 12.25 -22.98
CA GLU A 220 -1.28 13.03 -23.71
C GLU A 220 0.15 12.52 -23.49
N ARG A 221 0.49 11.98 -22.31
CA ARG A 221 1.86 11.53 -21.99
C ARG A 221 2.27 10.30 -22.79
N ASP A 222 3.46 10.32 -23.39
CA ASP A 222 3.97 9.28 -24.30
C ASP A 222 5.12 8.42 -23.75
N THR A 223 5.59 8.72 -22.53
CA THR A 223 6.65 7.99 -21.83
C THR A 223 6.16 6.69 -21.18
N GLN A 224 7.10 5.81 -20.79
CA GLN A 224 6.82 4.58 -20.01
C GLN A 224 5.77 3.66 -20.69
N GLY A 225 5.90 3.42 -21.99
CA GLY A 225 5.00 2.55 -22.73
C GLY A 225 3.56 3.07 -22.96
N LEU A 226 3.19 4.27 -22.47
CA LEU A 226 1.80 4.77 -22.54
C LEU A 226 1.22 4.88 -23.96
N ASN A 227 2.05 5.20 -24.96
CA ASN A 227 1.62 5.18 -26.37
C ASN A 227 1.23 3.76 -26.83
N SER A 228 2.01 2.75 -26.44
CA SER A 228 1.73 1.34 -26.75
C SER A 228 0.46 0.89 -26.04
N TYR A 229 0.36 1.18 -24.74
CA TYR A 229 -0.82 0.89 -23.91
C TYR A 229 -2.11 1.48 -24.48
N ARG A 230 -2.13 2.78 -24.82
CA ARG A 230 -3.31 3.42 -25.44
C ARG A 230 -3.63 2.90 -26.83
N GLY A 231 -2.61 2.68 -27.66
CA GLY A 231 -2.80 2.32 -29.06
C GLY A 231 -3.16 0.85 -29.29
N LYS A 232 -2.71 -0.06 -28.41
CA LYS A 232 -2.84 -1.51 -28.58
C LYS A 232 -3.65 -2.19 -27.47
N GLY A 233 -3.89 -1.51 -26.35
CA GLY A 233 -4.45 -2.08 -25.15
C GLY A 233 -3.43 -2.82 -24.26
N TYR A 234 -2.15 -2.86 -24.66
CA TYR A 234 -1.06 -3.47 -23.91
C TYR A 234 0.27 -2.82 -24.27
N ILE A 235 1.28 -2.98 -23.40
CA ILE A 235 2.64 -2.53 -23.64
C ILE A 235 3.42 -3.65 -24.34
N ALA A 236 4.01 -3.33 -25.49
CA ALA A 236 4.80 -4.28 -26.25
C ALA A 236 6.15 -4.58 -25.58
N CYS A 237 6.40 -5.85 -25.29
CA CYS A 237 7.58 -6.30 -24.53
C CYS A 237 8.91 -6.14 -25.29
N ASP A 238 8.88 -6.06 -26.62
CA ASP A 238 10.04 -5.79 -27.46
C ASP A 238 10.35 -4.28 -27.61
N GLN A 239 9.59 -3.42 -26.93
CA GLN A 239 9.76 -1.96 -26.97
C GLN A 239 10.00 -1.34 -25.59
N GLU A 240 9.40 -1.89 -24.54
CA GLU A 240 9.41 -1.33 -23.18
C GLU A 240 9.57 -2.46 -22.17
N ASP A 241 10.32 -2.20 -21.11
CA ASP A 241 10.49 -3.14 -20.00
C ASP A 241 9.26 -3.18 -19.09
N GLN A 242 9.20 -4.20 -18.24
CA GLN A 242 8.14 -4.45 -17.26
C GLN A 242 6.75 -4.44 -17.90
N SER A 243 6.67 -4.89 -19.15
CA SER A 243 5.55 -4.67 -20.05
C SER A 243 4.23 -5.26 -19.54
N VAL A 244 4.27 -6.44 -18.92
CA VAL A 244 3.08 -7.12 -18.41
C VAL A 244 2.61 -6.46 -17.12
N SER A 245 3.53 -6.24 -16.16
CA SER A 245 3.21 -5.56 -14.90
C SER A 245 2.66 -4.16 -15.13
N LYS A 246 3.34 -3.33 -15.94
CA LYS A 246 2.85 -2.00 -16.32
C LYS A 246 1.47 -2.06 -16.98
N THR A 247 1.21 -3.02 -17.89
CA THR A 247 -0.12 -3.13 -18.52
C THR A 247 -1.23 -3.42 -17.49
N LEU A 248 -0.96 -4.29 -16.53
CA LEU A 248 -1.92 -4.69 -15.50
C LEU A 248 -2.14 -3.57 -14.47
N GLU A 249 -1.08 -2.92 -14.05
CA GLU A 249 -1.13 -1.81 -13.10
C GLU A 249 -1.77 -0.57 -13.72
N TYR A 250 -1.45 -0.24 -14.98
CA TYR A 250 -2.10 0.89 -15.67
C TYR A 250 -3.59 0.65 -15.88
N ALA A 251 -4.01 -0.62 -16.02
CA ALA A 251 -5.42 -0.96 -16.08
C ALA A 251 -6.12 -0.68 -14.73
N TYR A 252 -5.47 -0.93 -13.61
CA TYR A 252 -5.99 -0.57 -12.29
C TYR A 252 -5.91 0.95 -12.02
N ASP A 253 -4.87 1.63 -12.47
CA ASP A 253 -4.77 3.09 -12.40
C ASP A 253 -5.88 3.77 -13.23
N ASP A 254 -6.21 3.24 -14.41
CA ASP A 254 -7.34 3.71 -15.22
C ASP A 254 -8.68 3.53 -14.48
N TRP A 255 -8.84 2.44 -13.72
CA TRP A 255 -9.99 2.25 -12.84
C TRP A 255 -10.08 3.34 -11.77
N ALA A 256 -8.97 3.61 -11.06
CA ALA A 256 -8.90 4.68 -10.08
C ALA A 256 -9.16 6.07 -10.69
N MET A 257 -8.56 6.35 -11.85
CA MET A 257 -8.75 7.60 -12.59
C MET A 257 -10.18 7.78 -13.08
N ALA A 258 -10.94 6.71 -13.33
CA ALA A 258 -12.36 6.81 -13.66
C ALA A 258 -13.19 7.39 -12.50
N HIS A 259 -12.91 6.96 -11.26
CA HIS A 259 -13.52 7.53 -10.05
C HIS A 259 -13.12 8.99 -9.86
N MET A 260 -11.84 9.31 -10.06
CA MET A 260 -11.34 10.68 -9.97
C MET A 260 -12.00 11.60 -11.00
N ALA A 261 -12.09 11.16 -12.26
CA ALA A 261 -12.76 11.90 -13.33
C ALA A 261 -14.24 12.15 -13.03
N GLN A 262 -14.93 11.13 -12.51
CA GLN A 262 -16.34 11.25 -12.12
C GLN A 262 -16.51 12.26 -10.98
N ALA A 263 -15.68 12.19 -9.94
CA ALA A 263 -15.69 13.15 -8.83
C ALA A 263 -15.39 14.59 -9.29
N ALA A 264 -14.59 14.77 -10.33
CA ALA A 264 -14.31 16.06 -10.95
C ALA A 264 -15.44 16.56 -11.89
N GLY A 265 -16.46 15.74 -12.18
CA GLY A 265 -17.53 16.05 -13.12
C GLY A 265 -17.18 15.79 -14.59
N ALA A 266 -16.08 15.10 -14.87
CA ALA A 266 -15.61 14.75 -16.21
C ALA A 266 -16.18 13.38 -16.66
N THR A 267 -17.51 13.26 -16.71
CA THR A 267 -18.20 11.97 -16.94
C THR A 267 -17.79 11.24 -18.23
N VAL A 268 -17.53 11.96 -19.33
CA VAL A 268 -17.08 11.32 -20.58
C VAL A 268 -15.72 10.66 -20.39
N ASP A 269 -14.79 11.37 -19.75
CA ASP A 269 -13.46 10.83 -19.49
C ASP A 269 -13.53 9.65 -18.50
N ALA A 270 -14.41 9.73 -17.48
CA ALA A 270 -14.65 8.63 -16.55
C ALA A 270 -15.09 7.34 -17.27
N ILE A 271 -15.99 7.45 -18.25
CA ILE A 271 -16.44 6.31 -19.07
C ILE A 271 -15.26 5.75 -19.89
N LEU A 272 -14.44 6.61 -20.50
CA LEU A 272 -13.28 6.18 -21.29
C LEU A 272 -12.23 5.47 -20.43
N MET A 273 -11.94 6.00 -19.24
CA MET A 273 -11.00 5.40 -18.29
C MET A 273 -11.51 4.06 -17.78
N ARG A 274 -12.80 3.98 -17.42
CA ARG A 274 -13.42 2.72 -17.02
C ARG A 274 -13.33 1.67 -18.12
N GLU A 275 -13.55 2.04 -19.38
CA GLU A 275 -13.43 1.07 -20.48
C GLU A 275 -11.97 0.62 -20.67
N ARG A 276 -11.01 1.55 -20.66
CA ARG A 276 -9.58 1.23 -20.80
C ARG A 276 -9.02 0.44 -19.61
N SER A 277 -9.63 0.54 -18.42
CA SER A 277 -9.30 -0.28 -17.26
C SER A 277 -9.47 -1.79 -17.50
N ARG A 278 -10.10 -2.20 -18.60
CA ARG A 278 -10.19 -3.61 -19.02
C ARG A 278 -8.99 -4.09 -19.84
N ASN A 279 -7.96 -3.26 -19.99
CA ASN A 279 -6.78 -3.59 -20.78
C ASN A 279 -6.00 -4.81 -20.28
N TYR A 280 -6.17 -5.21 -19.01
CA TYR A 280 -5.65 -6.48 -18.48
C TYR A 280 -5.98 -7.69 -19.38
N ARG A 281 -7.12 -7.65 -20.10
CA ARG A 281 -7.56 -8.70 -21.03
C ARG A 281 -6.60 -8.89 -22.20
N HIS A 282 -5.85 -7.86 -22.60
CA HIS A 282 -4.97 -7.92 -23.76
C HIS A 282 -3.69 -8.69 -23.52
N VAL A 283 -3.30 -8.91 -22.27
CA VAL A 283 -2.12 -9.71 -21.90
C VAL A 283 -2.48 -11.09 -21.34
N PHE A 284 -3.77 -11.40 -21.17
CA PHE A 284 -4.21 -12.73 -20.75
C PHE A 284 -4.27 -13.71 -21.92
N ASP A 285 -3.45 -14.77 -21.85
CA ASP A 285 -3.49 -15.87 -22.82
C ASP A 285 -4.37 -17.00 -22.30
N ALA A 286 -5.56 -17.17 -22.89
CA ALA A 286 -6.51 -18.22 -22.51
C ALA A 286 -5.98 -19.65 -22.68
N THR A 287 -4.95 -19.86 -23.52
CA THR A 287 -4.37 -21.20 -23.74
C THR A 287 -3.53 -21.65 -22.55
N THR A 288 -2.72 -20.74 -22.01
CA THR A 288 -1.85 -21.01 -20.85
C THR A 288 -2.46 -20.58 -19.52
N GLN A 289 -3.54 -19.78 -19.59
CA GLN A 289 -4.19 -19.11 -18.46
C GLN A 289 -3.21 -18.29 -17.62
N PHE A 290 -2.28 -17.59 -18.29
CA PHE A 290 -1.33 -16.67 -17.66
C PHE A 290 -1.36 -15.30 -18.36
N CYS A 291 -1.03 -14.25 -17.61
CA CYS A 291 -0.68 -12.97 -18.19
C CYS A 291 0.74 -13.03 -18.79
N ARG A 292 0.84 -12.84 -20.11
CA ARG A 292 2.05 -13.10 -20.90
C ARG A 292 2.50 -11.87 -21.69
N PRO A 293 3.82 -11.71 -21.90
CA PRO A 293 4.35 -10.64 -22.74
C PRO A 293 3.89 -10.79 -24.19
N ARG A 294 3.55 -9.66 -24.81
CA ARG A 294 3.16 -9.56 -26.22
C ARG A 294 4.11 -8.65 -26.97
N LEU A 295 4.50 -9.07 -28.15
CA LEU A 295 5.34 -8.32 -29.06
C LEU A 295 4.54 -7.18 -29.71
N ASN A 296 5.26 -6.21 -30.26
CA ASN A 296 4.68 -5.07 -30.97
C ASN A 296 3.85 -5.53 -32.19
N ASN A 297 4.18 -6.67 -32.78
CA ASN A 297 3.43 -7.27 -33.90
C ASN A 297 2.14 -8.00 -33.49
N GLY A 298 1.80 -8.05 -32.18
CA GLY A 298 0.59 -8.70 -31.67
C GLY A 298 0.76 -10.15 -31.21
N GLN A 299 1.88 -10.80 -31.52
CA GLN A 299 2.14 -12.20 -31.14
C GLN A 299 2.55 -12.31 -29.67
N TRP A 300 2.24 -13.46 -29.05
CA TRP A 300 2.81 -13.81 -27.75
C TRP A 300 4.31 -14.02 -27.87
N ALA A 301 5.08 -13.55 -26.89
CA ALA A 301 6.50 -13.82 -26.86
C ALA A 301 6.77 -15.31 -26.53
N LEU A 302 7.82 -15.85 -27.16
CA LEU A 302 8.24 -17.25 -27.05
C LEU A 302 9.79 -17.33 -26.94
N PRO A 303 10.33 -18.32 -26.21
CA PRO A 303 9.62 -19.32 -25.41
C PRO A 303 8.96 -18.69 -24.16
N PHE A 304 8.03 -19.40 -23.52
CA PHE A 304 7.37 -18.95 -22.30
C PHE A 304 7.48 -20.01 -21.21
N ASP A 305 8.02 -19.62 -20.06
CA ASP A 305 7.99 -20.36 -18.80
C ASP A 305 7.35 -19.43 -17.75
N PRO A 306 6.24 -19.84 -17.11
CA PRO A 306 5.57 -18.99 -16.12
C PRO A 306 6.41 -18.70 -14.87
N ARG A 307 7.52 -19.41 -14.66
CA ARG A 307 8.47 -19.16 -13.58
C ARG A 307 9.63 -18.25 -13.98
N SER A 308 9.81 -17.94 -15.27
CA SER A 308 10.84 -16.99 -15.69
C SER A 308 10.44 -15.56 -15.36
N MET A 309 11.44 -14.68 -15.23
CA MET A 309 11.24 -13.26 -14.96
C MET A 309 11.07 -12.43 -16.25
N GLY A 310 10.91 -13.09 -17.40
CA GLY A 310 10.74 -12.45 -18.69
C GLY A 310 11.07 -13.37 -19.87
N TYR A 311 10.61 -12.98 -21.07
CA TYR A 311 10.83 -13.68 -22.33
C TYR A 311 12.26 -13.44 -22.87
N ASN A 312 12.87 -12.30 -22.53
CA ASN A 312 14.21 -11.93 -22.94
C ASN A 312 15.24 -12.28 -21.85
N SER A 313 16.51 -12.48 -22.24
CA SER A 313 17.65 -12.71 -21.34
C SER A 313 18.03 -11.52 -20.45
N LYS A 314 17.34 -10.38 -20.58
CA LYS A 314 17.54 -9.23 -19.70
C LYS A 314 16.80 -9.48 -18.38
N ARG A 315 17.51 -9.25 -17.28
CA ARG A 315 17.03 -9.46 -15.92
C ARG A 315 15.69 -8.71 -15.70
N TRP A 316 14.65 -9.44 -15.27
CA TRP A 316 13.33 -8.91 -14.87
C TRP A 316 12.61 -8.08 -15.94
N TRP A 317 12.69 -8.51 -17.19
CA TRP A 317 12.29 -7.67 -18.31
C TRP A 317 10.78 -7.48 -18.48
N ASP A 318 9.92 -8.42 -18.11
CA ASP A 318 8.46 -8.31 -18.40
C ASP A 318 7.60 -8.12 -17.17
N TYR A 319 8.12 -8.49 -16.02
CA TYR A 319 7.44 -8.54 -14.75
C TYR A 319 8.23 -7.75 -13.72
N THR A 320 7.58 -6.80 -13.07
CA THR A 320 8.13 -6.03 -11.95
C THR A 320 8.14 -6.92 -10.71
N GLU A 321 9.35 -7.29 -10.29
CA GLU A 321 9.65 -8.10 -9.09
C GLU A 321 8.80 -9.36 -8.88
N SER A 322 8.33 -9.94 -9.98
CA SER A 322 7.43 -11.08 -10.00
C SER A 322 7.69 -11.95 -11.24
N ASN A 323 6.97 -13.06 -11.35
CA ASN A 323 6.85 -13.82 -12.58
C ASN A 323 5.37 -13.94 -12.99
N ALA A 324 5.09 -14.73 -14.03
CA ALA A 324 3.73 -14.87 -14.54
C ALA A 324 2.75 -15.43 -13.49
N TRP A 325 3.22 -16.22 -12.50
CA TRP A 325 2.36 -16.75 -11.44
C TRP A 325 1.74 -15.65 -10.59
N GLN A 326 2.53 -14.69 -10.11
CA GLN A 326 1.98 -13.59 -9.30
C GLN A 326 1.32 -12.54 -10.20
N ALA A 327 1.96 -12.16 -11.31
CA ALA A 327 1.47 -11.12 -12.20
C ALA A 327 0.07 -11.45 -12.77
N THR A 328 -0.25 -12.73 -13.00
CA THR A 328 -1.58 -13.16 -13.46
C THR A 328 -2.69 -12.72 -12.50
N PHE A 329 -2.42 -12.50 -11.21
CA PHE A 329 -3.47 -12.10 -10.29
C PHE A 329 -3.53 -10.60 -10.01
N LEU A 330 -2.70 -9.75 -10.64
CA LEU A 330 -2.65 -8.31 -10.36
C LEU A 330 -3.95 -7.51 -10.65
N ASN A 331 -4.93 -8.09 -11.35
CA ASN A 331 -6.19 -7.41 -11.62
C ASN A 331 -7.12 -7.42 -10.38
N GLN A 332 -7.40 -6.25 -9.81
CA GLN A 332 -8.14 -6.10 -8.55
C GLN A 332 -9.59 -5.64 -8.72
N HIS A 333 -9.91 -4.87 -9.77
CA HIS A 333 -11.16 -4.10 -9.88
C HIS A 333 -12.29 -4.80 -10.65
N ASP A 334 -11.99 -5.58 -11.70
CA ASP A 334 -12.98 -6.33 -12.52
C ASP A 334 -12.80 -7.86 -12.39
N LEU A 335 -12.92 -8.36 -11.16
CA LEU A 335 -12.66 -9.75 -10.80
C LEU A 335 -13.66 -10.73 -11.40
N TYR A 336 -14.95 -10.41 -11.50
CA TYR A 336 -15.91 -11.30 -12.18
C TYR A 336 -15.65 -11.35 -13.69
N GLY A 337 -15.29 -10.21 -14.30
CA GLY A 337 -14.83 -10.16 -15.68
C GLY A 337 -13.54 -10.95 -15.91
N TYR A 338 -12.66 -11.01 -14.90
CA TYR A 338 -11.41 -11.77 -14.92
C TYR A 338 -11.64 -13.27 -14.73
N ILE A 339 -12.47 -13.68 -13.76
CA ILE A 339 -12.89 -15.08 -13.51
C ILE A 339 -13.46 -15.71 -14.79
N ALA A 340 -14.25 -14.96 -15.55
CA ALA A 340 -14.79 -15.42 -16.83
C ALA A 340 -13.69 -15.78 -17.85
N LEU A 341 -12.53 -15.11 -17.83
CA LEU A 341 -11.40 -15.44 -18.72
C LEU A 341 -10.79 -16.81 -18.43
N PHE A 342 -10.85 -17.28 -17.18
CA PHE A 342 -10.39 -18.62 -16.80
C PHE A 342 -11.40 -19.72 -17.17
N GLY A 343 -12.64 -19.35 -17.51
CA GLY A 343 -13.73 -20.30 -17.75
C GLY A 343 -14.71 -20.43 -16.58
N GLY A 344 -14.73 -19.46 -15.65
CA GLY A 344 -15.66 -19.43 -14.52
C GLY A 344 -15.02 -19.84 -13.19
N ASP A 345 -15.84 -19.82 -12.12
CA ASP A 345 -15.42 -19.98 -10.72
C ASP A 345 -14.48 -21.17 -10.49
N ALA A 346 -14.87 -22.36 -10.95
CA ALA A 346 -14.11 -23.59 -10.70
C ALA A 346 -12.71 -23.57 -11.35
N ALA A 347 -12.59 -22.99 -12.55
CA ALA A 347 -11.29 -22.90 -13.24
C ALA A 347 -10.39 -21.83 -12.60
N PHE A 348 -10.98 -20.73 -12.14
CA PHE A 348 -10.25 -19.70 -11.40
C PHE A 348 -9.77 -20.21 -10.03
N GLU A 349 -10.64 -20.90 -9.29
CA GLU A 349 -10.28 -21.58 -8.04
C GLU A 349 -9.13 -22.58 -8.24
N ALA A 350 -9.20 -23.42 -9.28
CA ALA A 350 -8.13 -24.36 -9.60
C ALA A 350 -6.80 -23.65 -9.94
N LYS A 351 -6.85 -22.48 -10.60
CA LYS A 351 -5.65 -21.68 -10.86
C LYS A 351 -5.03 -21.13 -9.57
N LEU A 352 -5.86 -20.65 -8.64
CA LEU A 352 -5.39 -20.22 -7.31
C LEU A 352 -4.80 -21.40 -6.53
N ASP A 353 -5.44 -22.57 -6.55
CA ASP A 353 -4.89 -23.78 -5.92
C ASP A 353 -3.52 -24.13 -6.52
N ALA A 354 -3.38 -24.03 -7.85
CA ALA A 354 -2.14 -24.28 -8.54
C ALA A 354 -1.03 -23.30 -8.11
N LEU A 355 -1.35 -22.02 -7.88
CA LEU A 355 -0.38 -21.03 -7.37
C LEU A 355 0.18 -21.48 -6.01
N PHE A 356 -0.69 -21.79 -5.04
CA PHE A 356 -0.25 -22.12 -3.68
C PHE A 356 0.38 -23.51 -3.56
N ASN A 357 0.16 -24.40 -4.53
CA ASN A 357 0.68 -25.77 -4.52
C ASN A 357 1.86 -26.00 -5.50
N ALA A 358 2.15 -25.05 -6.39
CA ALA A 358 3.31 -25.12 -7.28
C ALA A 358 4.63 -25.17 -6.48
N PRO A 359 5.72 -25.74 -7.02
CA PRO A 359 7.02 -25.68 -6.39
C PRO A 359 7.48 -24.25 -6.09
N SER A 360 8.10 -24.02 -4.93
CA SER A 360 8.60 -22.70 -4.51
C SER A 360 9.98 -22.33 -5.06
N ASP A 361 10.58 -23.16 -5.91
CA ASP A 361 11.86 -22.83 -6.53
C ASP A 361 11.72 -21.64 -7.49
N LEU A 362 12.67 -20.73 -7.37
CA LEU A 362 12.81 -19.56 -8.22
C LEU A 362 14.08 -19.71 -9.08
N PRO A 363 14.10 -19.11 -10.28
CA PRO A 363 15.32 -18.97 -11.05
C PRO A 363 16.44 -18.30 -10.24
N SER A 364 17.71 -18.62 -10.54
CA SER A 364 18.86 -18.06 -9.82
C SER A 364 18.98 -16.53 -9.92
N ASP A 365 18.35 -15.94 -10.94
CA ASP A 365 18.32 -14.51 -11.19
C ASP A 365 17.05 -13.83 -10.65
N ALA A 366 16.21 -14.53 -9.89
CA ALA A 366 15.02 -13.95 -9.29
C ALA A 366 15.35 -12.72 -8.41
N PRO A 367 14.42 -11.76 -8.30
CA PRO A 367 14.51 -10.63 -7.38
C PRO A 367 14.79 -11.12 -5.94
N PRO A 368 15.71 -10.46 -5.21
CA PRO A 368 16.01 -10.83 -3.82
C PRO A 368 14.79 -10.65 -2.91
N ASP A 369 13.85 -9.78 -3.30
CA ASP A 369 12.63 -9.48 -2.55
C ASP A 369 11.52 -10.54 -2.77
N MET A 370 11.73 -11.53 -3.64
CA MET A 370 10.81 -12.67 -3.77
C MET A 370 11.03 -13.72 -2.67
N THR A 371 10.63 -13.38 -1.45
CA THR A 371 10.78 -14.17 -0.22
C THR A 371 9.42 -14.53 0.40
N GLY A 372 9.40 -15.36 1.44
CA GLY A 372 8.16 -15.80 2.09
C GLY A 372 7.26 -16.68 1.21
N MET A 373 7.86 -17.58 0.43
CA MET A 373 7.16 -18.40 -0.56
C MET A 373 6.16 -19.39 0.09
N ILE A 374 4.95 -19.46 -0.46
CA ILE A 374 3.96 -20.54 -0.22
C ILE A 374 3.53 -21.08 -1.57
N GLY A 375 4.23 -22.11 -2.04
CA GLY A 375 4.20 -22.46 -3.45
C GLY A 375 4.78 -21.33 -4.29
N GLN A 376 4.04 -20.82 -5.27
CA GLN A 376 4.39 -19.61 -6.03
C GLN A 376 3.69 -18.34 -5.49
N TYR A 377 2.95 -18.39 -4.38
CA TYR A 377 2.58 -17.16 -3.66
C TYR A 377 3.83 -16.59 -2.97
N VAL A 378 4.05 -15.27 -3.02
CA VAL A 378 5.24 -14.59 -2.49
C VAL A 378 4.81 -13.56 -1.46
N HIS A 379 5.00 -13.82 -0.17
CA HIS A 379 4.54 -12.87 0.85
C HIS A 379 5.47 -11.68 1.05
N GLY A 380 6.78 -11.84 0.78
CA GLY A 380 7.74 -10.74 0.92
C GLY A 380 7.64 -9.68 -0.18
N ASN A 381 6.64 -9.77 -1.07
CA ASN A 381 6.44 -8.82 -2.15
C ASN A 381 4.94 -8.61 -2.47
N GLU A 382 4.61 -7.35 -2.68
CA GLU A 382 3.30 -6.72 -2.78
C GLU A 382 2.34 -7.27 -3.84
N PRO A 383 2.78 -7.72 -5.04
CA PRO A 383 1.90 -8.26 -6.07
C PRO A 383 1.00 -9.40 -5.55
N SER A 384 1.47 -10.15 -4.55
CA SER A 384 0.74 -11.28 -4.01
C SER A 384 -0.26 -10.93 -2.90
N HIS A 385 -0.18 -9.74 -2.29
CA HIS A 385 -0.82 -9.45 -1.00
C HIS A 385 -2.33 -9.70 -0.98
N HIS A 386 -3.02 -9.46 -2.08
CA HIS A 386 -4.47 -9.64 -2.18
C HIS A 386 -4.90 -11.05 -2.66
N ILE A 387 -3.98 -11.89 -3.16
CA ILE A 387 -4.33 -13.12 -3.89
C ILE A 387 -5.10 -14.12 -3.02
N ALA A 388 -4.74 -14.26 -1.74
CA ALA A 388 -5.42 -15.18 -0.83
C ALA A 388 -6.92 -14.86 -0.67
N TYR A 389 -7.32 -13.60 -0.88
CA TYR A 389 -8.70 -13.13 -0.79
C TYR A 389 -9.52 -13.40 -2.06
N LEU A 390 -8.87 -13.78 -3.17
CA LEU A 390 -9.55 -14.00 -4.45
C LEU A 390 -10.45 -15.23 -4.46
N TYR A 391 -10.24 -16.22 -3.58
CA TYR A 391 -11.16 -17.36 -3.45
C TYR A 391 -12.57 -16.93 -3.03
N ALA A 392 -12.72 -15.82 -2.28
CA ALA A 392 -14.03 -15.29 -1.90
C ALA A 392 -14.89 -14.90 -3.12
N TYR A 393 -14.26 -14.41 -4.19
CA TYR A 393 -14.95 -14.03 -5.43
C TYR A 393 -15.43 -15.24 -6.25
N ALA A 394 -14.81 -16.42 -6.05
CA ALA A 394 -15.23 -17.68 -6.67
C ALA A 394 -16.20 -18.49 -5.78
N GLY A 395 -16.62 -17.96 -4.63
CA GLY A 395 -17.48 -18.67 -3.67
C GLY A 395 -16.77 -19.75 -2.85
N ALA A 396 -15.43 -19.79 -2.88
CA ALA A 396 -14.61 -20.72 -2.11
C ALA A 396 -14.01 -20.03 -0.86
N HIS A 397 -14.81 -19.25 -0.13
CA HIS A 397 -14.34 -18.37 0.95
C HIS A 397 -13.56 -19.09 2.06
N HIS A 398 -13.90 -20.34 2.37
CA HIS A 398 -13.15 -21.17 3.31
C HIS A 398 -11.65 -21.33 2.94
N LYS A 399 -11.29 -21.30 1.64
CA LYS A 399 -9.89 -21.30 1.19
C LYS A 399 -9.19 -19.97 1.45
N THR A 400 -9.89 -18.84 1.31
CA THR A 400 -9.36 -17.53 1.76
C THR A 400 -9.02 -17.59 3.24
N GLN A 401 -9.94 -18.06 4.08
CA GLN A 401 -9.75 -18.15 5.52
C GLN A 401 -8.51 -18.99 5.88
N ALA A 402 -8.36 -20.16 5.26
CA ALA A 402 -7.21 -21.04 5.46
C ALA A 402 -5.88 -20.41 5.03
N ARG A 403 -5.81 -19.80 3.83
CA ARG A 403 -4.57 -19.19 3.31
C ARG A 403 -4.17 -17.95 4.09
N VAL A 404 -5.12 -17.08 4.42
CA VAL A 404 -4.86 -15.89 5.25
C VAL A 404 -4.35 -16.30 6.64
N ARG A 405 -4.97 -17.30 7.27
CA ARG A 405 -4.47 -17.81 8.55
C ARG A 405 -3.06 -18.38 8.44
N GLN A 406 -2.78 -19.16 7.39
CA GLN A 406 -1.45 -19.70 7.13
C GLN A 406 -0.42 -18.58 7.04
N ILE A 407 -0.66 -17.57 6.21
CA ILE A 407 0.27 -16.46 5.98
C ILE A 407 0.53 -15.70 7.30
N LEU A 408 -0.51 -15.31 8.03
CA LEU A 408 -0.40 -14.60 9.31
C LEU A 408 0.46 -15.36 10.33
N ARG A 409 0.42 -16.69 10.32
CA ARG A 409 1.14 -17.55 11.27
C ARG A 409 2.54 -17.95 10.82
N THR A 410 2.82 -17.98 9.51
CA THR A 410 4.12 -18.44 9.00
C THR A 410 5.04 -17.32 8.54
N GLN A 411 4.51 -16.12 8.29
CA GLN A 411 5.27 -15.02 7.67
C GLN A 411 5.60 -13.86 8.62
N TYR A 412 5.14 -13.94 9.88
CA TYR A 412 5.36 -12.92 10.90
C TYR A 412 5.81 -13.53 12.23
N ARG A 413 6.88 -12.99 12.83
CA ARG A 413 7.45 -13.40 14.12
C ARG A 413 7.95 -12.18 14.90
N ALA A 414 7.96 -12.25 16.23
CA ALA A 414 8.56 -11.19 17.07
C ALA A 414 10.09 -11.31 17.13
N ALA A 415 10.76 -11.16 15.98
CA ALA A 415 12.20 -11.30 15.83
C ALA A 415 12.78 -10.23 14.88
N PRO A 416 14.10 -9.94 14.93
CA PRO A 416 14.73 -8.99 14.00
C PRO A 416 14.57 -9.35 12.52
N ASP A 417 14.47 -10.65 12.18
CA ASP A 417 14.18 -11.22 10.86
C ASP A 417 12.71 -11.70 10.77
N GLY A 418 11.82 -11.00 11.49
CA GLY A 418 10.46 -11.45 11.76
C GLY A 418 9.46 -11.24 10.64
N MET A 419 9.82 -10.59 9.53
CA MET A 419 8.95 -10.33 8.38
C MET A 419 9.49 -11.04 7.14
N ALA A 420 8.58 -11.39 6.23
CA ALA A 420 8.92 -12.17 5.05
C ALA A 420 9.73 -11.41 3.99
N GLY A 421 9.79 -10.09 4.01
CA GLY A 421 10.46 -9.24 3.01
C GLY A 421 10.79 -7.85 3.57
N ASN A 422 11.00 -6.88 2.69
CA ASN A 422 11.14 -5.48 3.08
C ASN A 422 9.84 -5.01 3.77
N GLU A 423 9.94 -3.99 4.63
CA GLU A 423 8.77 -3.50 5.38
C GLU A 423 7.89 -2.56 4.53
N ASP A 424 8.51 -1.94 3.52
CA ASP A 424 7.93 -1.08 2.50
C ASP A 424 7.02 0.02 3.05
N CYS A 425 7.62 0.79 3.96
CA CYS A 425 7.06 2.01 4.54
C CYS A 425 5.72 1.79 5.24
N GLY A 426 5.50 0.63 5.86
CA GLY A 426 4.28 0.28 6.56
C GLY A 426 3.39 -0.71 5.83
N GLN A 427 3.68 -1.05 4.56
CA GLN A 427 2.80 -1.87 3.73
C GLN A 427 2.67 -3.31 4.26
N MET A 428 3.79 -3.97 4.57
CA MET A 428 3.77 -5.33 5.14
C MET A 428 3.07 -5.37 6.50
N SER A 429 3.29 -4.33 7.31
CA SER A 429 2.67 -4.18 8.62
C SER A 429 1.16 -3.92 8.50
N ALA A 430 0.73 -3.08 7.55
CA ALA A 430 -0.69 -2.80 7.31
C ALA A 430 -1.44 -4.04 6.80
N TRP A 431 -0.80 -4.87 5.96
CA TRP A 431 -1.37 -6.16 5.58
C TRP A 431 -1.63 -7.03 6.81
N TYR A 432 -0.66 -7.15 7.72
CA TYR A 432 -0.82 -7.92 8.96
C TYR A 432 -1.95 -7.36 9.82
N ILE A 433 -1.99 -6.04 10.05
CA ILE A 433 -3.00 -5.40 10.89
C ILE A 433 -4.40 -5.67 10.35
N LEU A 434 -4.67 -5.36 9.08
CA LEU A 434 -6.00 -5.54 8.48
C LEU A 434 -6.39 -7.04 8.48
N SER A 435 -5.49 -7.90 8.02
CA SER A 435 -5.76 -9.34 7.91
C SER A 435 -5.97 -10.01 9.28
N SER A 436 -5.23 -9.59 10.31
CA SER A 436 -5.37 -10.09 11.68
C SER A 436 -6.65 -9.60 12.37
N LEU A 437 -7.16 -8.43 11.99
CA LEU A 437 -8.50 -7.96 12.36
C LEU A 437 -9.61 -8.72 11.62
N GLY A 438 -9.26 -9.43 10.55
CA GLY A 438 -10.15 -10.36 9.84
C GLY A 438 -10.71 -9.83 8.53
N PHE A 439 -10.18 -8.74 7.97
CA PHE A 439 -10.64 -8.23 6.67
C PHE A 439 -9.54 -7.52 5.87
N TYR A 440 -9.65 -7.45 4.55
CA TYR A 440 -8.63 -6.83 3.68
C TYR A 440 -9.23 -6.13 2.46
N PRO A 441 -8.70 -4.96 2.05
CA PRO A 441 -9.15 -4.23 0.87
C PRO A 441 -8.49 -4.80 -0.40
N VAL A 442 -9.15 -5.73 -1.09
CA VAL A 442 -8.65 -6.28 -2.37
C VAL A 442 -8.58 -5.21 -3.45
N ASP A 443 -9.62 -4.37 -3.54
CA ASP A 443 -9.68 -3.16 -4.35
C ASP A 443 -9.92 -1.97 -3.39
N PRO A 444 -8.86 -1.28 -2.94
CA PRO A 444 -8.96 -0.07 -2.12
C PRO A 444 -9.99 0.95 -2.60
N VAL A 445 -10.09 1.15 -3.92
CA VAL A 445 -10.99 2.16 -4.53
C VAL A 445 -12.46 1.78 -4.34
N SER A 446 -12.78 0.48 -4.28
CA SER A 446 -14.17 0.00 -4.09
C SER A 446 -14.78 0.36 -2.74
N GLY A 447 -13.96 0.68 -1.73
CA GLY A 447 -14.43 0.89 -0.36
C GLY A 447 -15.01 -0.38 0.29
N VAL A 448 -14.59 -1.57 -0.15
CA VAL A 448 -15.01 -2.87 0.40
C VAL A 448 -13.83 -3.63 0.99
N TYR A 449 -14.07 -4.31 2.11
CA TYR A 449 -13.12 -5.19 2.77
C TYR A 449 -13.62 -6.64 2.73
N VAL A 450 -12.82 -7.54 2.17
CA VAL A 450 -13.12 -8.98 2.08
C VAL A 450 -12.71 -9.66 3.39
N PHE A 451 -13.58 -10.48 3.96
CA PHE A 451 -13.28 -11.21 5.19
C PHE A 451 -12.16 -12.23 4.96
N GLY A 452 -11.21 -12.26 5.89
CA GLY A 452 -10.15 -13.25 5.99
C GLY A 452 -10.46 -14.21 7.13
N SER A 453 -9.52 -14.31 8.08
CA SER A 453 -9.68 -15.09 9.31
C SER A 453 -9.13 -14.26 10.49
N PRO A 454 -9.97 -13.69 11.38
CA PRO A 454 -9.52 -12.82 12.47
C PRO A 454 -8.69 -13.57 13.53
N LEU A 455 -7.56 -13.02 13.98
CA LEU A 455 -6.65 -13.67 14.94
C LEU A 455 -7.07 -13.49 16.40
N PHE A 456 -7.65 -12.34 16.72
CA PHE A 456 -7.81 -11.91 18.10
C PHE A 456 -9.20 -12.25 18.65
N PRO A 457 -9.32 -12.67 19.93
CA PRO A 457 -10.57 -12.73 20.66
C PRO A 457 -11.42 -11.46 20.52
N LYS A 458 -10.77 -10.30 20.63
CA LYS A 458 -11.43 -9.00 20.49
C LYS A 458 -10.45 -7.93 20.01
N ALA A 459 -10.94 -7.02 19.17
CA ALA A 459 -10.27 -5.79 18.81
C ALA A 459 -11.27 -4.63 18.84
N GLU A 460 -10.84 -3.46 19.34
CA GLU A 460 -11.63 -2.23 19.35
C GLU A 460 -10.90 -1.16 18.55
N ILE A 461 -11.62 -0.50 17.65
CA ILE A 461 -11.11 0.60 16.82
C ILE A 461 -11.99 1.81 17.08
N THR A 462 -11.38 2.96 17.36
CA THR A 462 -12.13 4.21 17.44
C THR A 462 -12.30 4.75 16.02
N VAL A 463 -13.54 4.84 15.56
CA VAL A 463 -13.91 5.28 14.20
C VAL A 463 -14.63 6.63 14.26
N THR A 464 -15.12 7.10 13.11
CA THR A 464 -15.73 8.43 12.92
C THR A 464 -16.71 8.80 14.02
N GLY A 465 -16.61 10.05 14.51
CA GLY A 465 -17.49 10.56 15.57
C GLY A 465 -17.25 9.94 16.95
N GLY A 466 -16.08 9.33 17.18
CA GLY A 466 -15.72 8.69 18.44
C GLY A 466 -16.48 7.40 18.72
N GLN A 467 -17.13 6.81 17.70
CA GLN A 467 -17.78 5.52 17.81
C GLN A 467 -16.74 4.41 17.93
N ILE A 468 -17.14 3.28 18.52
CA ILE A 468 -16.27 2.11 18.64
C ILE A 468 -16.77 1.03 17.68
N LEU A 469 -15.89 0.62 16.78
CA LEU A 469 -16.02 -0.64 16.05
C LEU A 469 -15.38 -1.74 16.90
N THR A 470 -16.18 -2.72 17.30
CA THR A 470 -15.71 -3.90 18.03
C THR A 470 -15.74 -5.10 17.10
N ILE A 471 -14.58 -5.73 16.90
CA ILE A 471 -14.46 -7.00 16.21
C ILE A 471 -14.26 -8.08 17.26
N ARG A 472 -15.10 -9.11 17.26
CA ARG A 472 -15.06 -10.19 18.25
C ARG A 472 -15.02 -11.54 17.55
N THR A 473 -14.26 -12.47 18.11
CA THR A 473 -14.36 -13.89 17.74
C THR A 473 -15.01 -14.68 18.87
N GLU A 474 -15.98 -15.51 18.51
CA GLU A 474 -16.57 -16.51 19.39
C GLU A 474 -16.04 -17.88 18.99
N GLN A 475 -15.68 -18.69 19.98
CA GLN A 475 -15.05 -19.99 19.75
C GLN A 475 -13.79 -19.87 18.87
N GLY A 476 -13.06 -18.75 18.97
CA GLY A 476 -11.80 -18.53 18.27
C GLY A 476 -10.65 -19.38 18.83
N GLY A 477 -9.59 -19.52 18.05
CA GLY A 477 -8.40 -20.29 18.40
C GLY A 477 -7.47 -20.47 17.21
N ASP A 478 -6.23 -20.91 17.46
CA ASP A 478 -5.26 -21.16 16.37
C ASP A 478 -5.66 -22.33 15.47
N ASP A 479 -6.39 -23.29 16.03
CA ASP A 479 -6.93 -24.48 15.38
C ASP A 479 -8.31 -24.24 14.72
N ARG A 480 -8.84 -23.02 14.80
CA ARG A 480 -10.18 -22.65 14.33
C ARG A 480 -10.13 -21.53 13.30
N PRO A 481 -9.59 -21.79 12.09
CA PRO A 481 -9.41 -20.75 11.08
C PRO A 481 -10.72 -20.38 10.37
N TYR A 482 -11.77 -21.20 10.47
CA TYR A 482 -12.94 -21.07 9.62
C TYR A 482 -14.04 -20.25 10.26
N ILE A 483 -14.74 -19.46 9.46
CA ILE A 483 -15.93 -18.72 9.87
C ILE A 483 -17.14 -19.64 9.71
N GLU A 484 -17.83 -19.93 10.81
CA GLU A 484 -19.11 -20.63 10.81
C GLU A 484 -20.26 -19.67 10.49
N SER A 485 -20.26 -18.50 11.12
CA SER A 485 -21.27 -17.46 10.89
C SER A 485 -20.76 -16.09 11.34
N VAL A 486 -21.40 -15.03 10.83
CA VAL A 486 -21.12 -13.65 11.23
C VAL A 486 -22.41 -12.97 11.68
N THR A 487 -22.30 -12.12 12.69
CA THR A 487 -23.33 -11.13 12.99
C THR A 487 -22.76 -9.72 12.87
N TRP A 488 -23.55 -8.83 12.29
CA TRP A 488 -23.26 -7.40 12.22
C TRP A 488 -24.33 -6.65 13.00
N ARG A 489 -23.91 -5.97 14.08
CA ARG A 489 -24.80 -5.24 15.00
C ARG A 489 -25.96 -6.11 15.51
N GLY A 490 -25.67 -7.37 15.83
CA GLY A 490 -26.62 -8.35 16.37
C GLY A 490 -27.52 -9.03 15.33
N HIS A 491 -27.39 -8.71 14.04
CA HIS A 491 -28.16 -9.34 12.98
C HIS A 491 -27.31 -10.34 12.19
N PRO A 492 -27.88 -11.49 11.75
CA PRO A 492 -27.18 -12.42 10.87
C PRO A 492 -26.62 -11.74 9.64
N TYR A 493 -25.39 -12.09 9.28
CA TYR A 493 -24.66 -11.50 8.17
C TYR A 493 -24.02 -12.62 7.34
N THR A 494 -24.43 -12.75 6.08
CA THR A 494 -24.05 -13.87 5.20
C THR A 494 -22.94 -13.49 4.22
N ARG A 495 -22.73 -12.18 4.00
CA ARG A 495 -21.75 -11.66 3.06
C ARG A 495 -20.33 -11.93 3.56
N SER A 496 -19.42 -12.31 2.66
CA SER A 496 -18.00 -12.54 2.95
C SER A 496 -17.17 -11.24 2.93
N TRP A 497 -17.81 -10.10 3.12
CA TRP A 497 -17.23 -8.77 2.96
C TRP A 497 -18.07 -7.71 3.68
N ILE A 498 -17.48 -6.56 3.95
CA ILE A 498 -18.15 -5.41 4.57
C ILE A 498 -17.72 -4.10 3.90
N THR A 499 -18.60 -3.10 3.85
CA THR A 499 -18.24 -1.78 3.31
C THR A 499 -17.45 -0.95 4.32
N HIS A 500 -16.64 -0.02 3.82
CA HIS A 500 -16.01 1.01 4.62
C HIS A 500 -17.06 1.83 5.39
N ALA A 501 -18.15 2.23 4.73
CA ALA A 501 -19.23 2.96 5.37
C ALA A 501 -19.83 2.20 6.56
N ASP A 502 -20.04 0.88 6.44
CA ASP A 502 -20.50 0.05 7.55
C ASP A 502 -19.47 -0.03 8.69
N LEU A 503 -18.17 -0.16 8.39
CA LEU A 503 -17.15 -0.15 9.45
C LEU A 503 -17.11 1.19 10.20
N MET A 504 -17.21 2.31 9.48
CA MET A 504 -17.03 3.64 10.05
C MET A 504 -18.22 4.14 10.89
N ILE A 505 -19.39 3.48 10.84
CA ILE A 505 -20.51 3.77 11.77
C ILE A 505 -20.32 3.15 13.16
N GLY A 506 -19.36 2.24 13.33
CA GLY A 506 -19.12 1.49 14.56
C GLY A 506 -20.19 0.42 14.85
N GLY A 507 -20.06 -0.24 16.00
CA GLY A 507 -20.88 -1.39 16.40
C GLY A 507 -20.08 -2.68 16.47
N GLU A 508 -20.78 -3.81 16.60
CA GLU A 508 -20.13 -5.12 16.76
C GLU A 508 -20.16 -5.95 15.46
N LEU A 509 -18.97 -6.40 15.03
CA LEU A 509 -18.77 -7.43 14.02
C LEU A 509 -18.28 -8.69 14.72
N VAL A 510 -19.13 -9.71 14.79
CA VAL A 510 -18.86 -10.93 15.55
C VAL A 510 -18.71 -12.10 14.60
N PHE A 511 -17.55 -12.76 14.64
CA PHE A 511 -17.25 -13.97 13.89
C PHE A 511 -17.37 -15.19 14.82
N THR A 512 -18.27 -16.10 14.53
CA THR A 512 -18.26 -17.43 15.18
C THR A 512 -17.31 -18.32 14.40
N MET A 513 -16.28 -18.85 15.06
CA MET A 513 -15.19 -19.59 14.44
C MET A 513 -15.36 -21.11 14.59
N SER A 514 -14.75 -21.88 13.70
CA SER A 514 -14.84 -23.35 13.62
C SER A 514 -13.51 -23.97 13.17
N ASP A 515 -13.26 -25.20 13.59
CA ASP A 515 -12.17 -26.07 13.13
C ASP A 515 -12.50 -26.80 11.83
N THR A 516 -13.78 -26.77 11.42
CA THR A 516 -14.27 -27.32 10.14
C THR A 516 -14.85 -26.20 9.26
N PRO A 517 -14.65 -26.26 7.94
CA PRO A 517 -15.13 -25.20 7.06
C PRO A 517 -16.65 -25.26 6.88
N ASN A 518 -17.33 -24.14 7.13
CA ASN A 518 -18.68 -23.92 6.59
C ASN A 518 -18.58 -23.57 5.10
N LEU A 519 -18.96 -24.50 4.24
CA LEU A 519 -18.87 -24.32 2.79
C LEU A 519 -19.97 -23.41 2.21
N ASP A 520 -21.01 -23.09 2.99
CA ASP A 520 -22.14 -22.27 2.53
C ASP A 520 -21.94 -20.78 2.85
N PHE A 521 -21.15 -20.44 3.86
CA PHE A 521 -20.87 -19.04 4.21
C PHE A 521 -20.15 -18.31 3.06
N GLY A 522 -20.71 -17.17 2.61
CA GLY A 522 -20.10 -16.36 1.55
C GLY A 522 -20.11 -17.00 0.16
N ARG A 523 -20.77 -18.15 -0.03
CA ARG A 523 -20.73 -18.90 -1.29
C ARG A 523 -21.67 -18.35 -2.36
N ALA A 524 -22.88 -17.97 -1.96
CA ALA A 524 -23.91 -17.47 -2.87
C ALA A 524 -23.45 -16.17 -3.56
N GLU A 525 -23.78 -15.99 -4.85
CA GLU A 525 -23.33 -14.82 -5.62
C GLU A 525 -23.65 -13.48 -4.96
N ALA A 526 -24.81 -13.37 -4.30
CA ALA A 526 -25.23 -12.17 -3.58
C ALA A 526 -24.41 -11.87 -2.31
N ASP A 527 -23.73 -12.90 -1.77
CA ASP A 527 -22.90 -12.82 -0.57
C ASP A 527 -21.41 -12.62 -0.88
N ARG A 528 -21.01 -12.77 -2.15
CA ARG A 528 -19.63 -12.55 -2.59
C ARG A 528 -19.31 -11.05 -2.70
N PRO A 529 -18.02 -10.66 -2.61
CA PRO A 529 -17.66 -9.25 -2.66
C PRO A 529 -18.05 -8.62 -4.00
N PRO A 530 -18.56 -7.39 -4.03
CA PRO A 530 -18.82 -6.70 -5.29
C PRO A 530 -17.50 -6.43 -6.01
N SER A 531 -17.60 -6.28 -7.33
CA SER A 531 -16.48 -5.88 -8.18
C SER A 531 -17.03 -5.08 -9.34
N PHE A 532 -16.24 -4.09 -9.78
CA PHE A 532 -16.54 -3.25 -10.94
C PHE A 532 -17.93 -2.59 -10.89
N GLN A 533 -18.33 -2.09 -9.71
CA GLN A 533 -19.62 -1.41 -9.52
C GLN A 533 -19.70 -0.13 -10.37
N VAL A 534 -20.92 0.34 -10.66
CA VAL A 534 -21.12 1.59 -11.43
C VAL A 534 -20.61 2.77 -10.60
N ILE A 535 -19.86 3.67 -11.26
CA ILE A 535 -19.23 4.87 -10.68
C ILE A 535 -20.24 6.02 -10.63
#